data_AF-A0A368YD31-F1
#
_entry.id   AF-A0A368YD31-F1
#
_cell.length_a   1.000
_cell.length_b   1.000
_cell.length_c   1.000
_cell.angle_alpha   90.00
_cell.angle_beta   90.00
_cell.angle_gamma   90.00
#
_symmetry.space_group_name_H-M   'P 1'
#
loop_
_entity.id
_entity.type
_entity.pdbx_description
1 polymer ?
#
loop_
_entity_poly.entity_id
_entity_poly.type
_entity_poly.pdbx_seq_one_letter_code
_entity_poly.pdbx_strand_id
1 'polypeptide(L)'
;MHLFARTALAVAALTVPCTAAETVTKYGSAAGWDIYVKSSTGPGCMIMRDNADGETQVQIGIDATAAPRGYLALYSKKPTKITAGEKISVVFDVDGEKYTGVAKGQGMEGYEGAFVPFNNLDFIYDLAKKKALTITSKGRRTVVVDLTGTDNAFKALRECQAAQK
;
A
#
# COMPACT_ATOMS: atom_id res chain seq x y z
N MET A 1 7.27 30.94 64.97
CA MET A 1 8.23 31.39 63.94
C MET A 1 8.23 30.40 62.78
N HIS A 2 7.66 30.84 61.67
CA HIS A 2 7.85 30.46 60.26
C HIS A 2 7.92 28.98 59.85
N LEU A 3 6.75 28.46 59.41
CA LEU A 3 6.64 27.41 58.40
C LEU A 3 7.24 27.91 57.07
N PHE A 4 8.25 27.22 56.56
CA PHE A 4 8.68 27.36 55.15
C PHE A 4 7.98 26.30 54.32
N ALA A 5 6.90 26.67 53.64
CA ALA A 5 6.29 25.86 52.60
C ALA A 5 7.17 25.92 51.34
N ARG A 6 7.84 24.82 51.00
CA ARG A 6 8.58 24.67 49.74
C ARG A 6 7.59 24.27 48.64
N THR A 7 7.24 25.21 47.77
CA THR A 7 6.44 24.98 46.58
C THR A 7 7.28 24.22 45.55
N ALA A 8 7.00 22.94 45.34
CA ALA A 8 7.63 22.14 44.29
C ALA A 8 6.92 22.42 42.96
N LEU A 9 7.64 23.04 42.02
CA LEU A 9 7.18 23.26 40.65
C LEU A 9 7.45 21.98 39.83
N ALA A 10 6.43 21.14 39.66
CA ALA A 10 6.53 19.95 38.83
C ALA A 10 6.44 20.34 37.34
N VAL A 11 7.58 20.33 36.65
CA VAL A 11 7.65 20.46 35.19
C VAL A 11 7.22 19.13 34.57
N ALA A 12 5.98 19.04 34.12
CA ALA A 12 5.50 17.91 33.34
C ALA A 12 6.14 17.96 31.94
N ALA A 13 7.19 17.16 31.73
CA ALA A 13 7.76 16.93 30.41
C ALA A 13 6.73 16.19 29.54
N LEU A 14 6.06 16.93 28.66
CA LEU A 14 5.22 16.36 27.60
C LEU A 14 6.14 15.60 26.64
N THR A 15 6.29 14.30 26.85
CA THR A 15 6.89 13.40 25.87
C THR A 15 5.90 13.24 24.73
N VAL A 16 6.08 14.02 23.66
CA VAL A 16 5.36 13.77 22.41
C VAL A 16 5.86 12.42 21.89
N PRO A 17 5.01 11.39 21.77
CA PRO A 17 5.43 10.15 21.13
C PRO A 17 5.79 10.47 19.69
N CYS A 18 7.08 10.38 19.38
CA CYS A 18 7.56 10.38 18.01
C CYS A 18 7.08 9.07 17.38
N THR A 19 5.96 9.10 16.65
CA THR A 19 5.58 7.99 15.78
C THR A 19 6.70 7.83 14.76
N ALA A 20 7.45 6.72 14.86
CA ALA A 20 8.46 6.38 13.88
C ALA A 20 7.83 6.40 12.49
N ALA A 21 8.36 7.25 11.61
CA ALA A 21 7.90 7.34 10.23
C ALA A 21 8.03 5.97 9.56
N GLU A 22 7.03 5.60 8.76
CA GLU A 22 7.05 4.37 7.98
C GLU A 22 8.26 4.38 7.03
N THR A 23 9.18 3.43 7.21
CA THR A 23 10.38 3.35 6.38
C THR A 23 10.10 2.48 5.16
N VAL A 24 9.92 3.15 4.03
CA VAL A 24 9.83 2.54 2.70
C VAL A 24 11.17 2.78 1.99
N THR A 25 11.94 1.70 1.77
CA THR A 25 13.30 1.78 1.21
C THR A 25 13.36 1.06 -0.13
N LYS A 26 13.92 1.70 -1.16
CA LYS A 26 14.06 1.08 -2.48
C LYS A 26 15.05 -0.08 -2.43
N TYR A 27 14.62 -1.25 -2.89
CA TYR A 27 15.42 -2.48 -2.99
C TYR A 27 16.02 -2.63 -4.39
N GLY A 28 15.25 -2.31 -5.43
CA GLY A 28 15.68 -2.47 -6.82
C GLY A 28 14.57 -2.14 -7.80
N SER A 29 14.71 -2.61 -9.04
CA SER A 29 13.72 -2.46 -10.11
C SER A 29 13.74 -3.70 -11.01
N ALA A 30 12.59 -4.10 -11.57
CA ALA A 30 12.46 -5.21 -12.50
C ALA A 30 11.34 -4.95 -13.51
N ALA A 31 11.65 -5.05 -14.81
CA ALA A 31 10.68 -4.94 -15.90
C ALA A 31 9.74 -3.71 -15.80
N GLY A 32 10.32 -2.55 -15.44
CA GLY A 32 9.59 -1.28 -15.30
C GLY A 32 8.79 -1.13 -14.00
N TRP A 33 8.93 -2.05 -13.05
CA TRP A 33 8.42 -1.91 -11.68
C TRP A 33 9.57 -1.60 -10.74
N ASP A 34 9.35 -0.73 -9.76
CA ASP A 34 10.27 -0.53 -8.65
C ASP A 34 9.91 -1.50 -7.51
N ILE A 35 10.91 -2.00 -6.79
CA ILE A 35 10.75 -2.89 -5.64
C ILE A 35 11.17 -2.13 -4.39
N TYR A 36 10.33 -2.18 -3.36
CA TYR A 36 10.57 -1.54 -2.07
C TYR A 36 10.43 -2.54 -0.93
N VAL A 37 11.24 -2.36 0.12
CA VAL A 37 11.03 -2.95 1.44
C VAL A 37 10.08 -2.04 2.22
N LYS A 38 9.07 -2.64 2.85
CA LYS A 38 8.12 -1.95 3.72
C LYS A 38 8.21 -2.55 5.12
N SER A 39 9.05 -1.97 5.97
CA SER A 39 9.44 -2.54 7.28
C SER A 39 8.25 -2.76 8.23
N SER A 40 7.20 -1.93 8.11
CA SER A 40 5.97 -2.04 8.90
C SER A 40 5.14 -3.30 8.61
N THR A 41 5.51 -4.07 7.58
CA THR A 41 4.78 -5.25 7.12
C THR A 41 5.57 -6.55 7.28
N GLY A 42 6.50 -6.58 8.25
CA GLY A 42 7.41 -7.71 8.50
C GLY A 42 8.49 -7.81 7.42
N PRO A 43 8.88 -9.01 6.95
CA PRO A 43 9.66 -9.17 5.70
C PRO A 43 8.80 -8.83 4.46
N GLY A 44 8.03 -7.76 4.54
CA GLY A 44 7.12 -7.30 3.50
C GLY A 44 7.88 -6.47 2.48
N CYS A 45 7.64 -6.81 1.22
CA CYS A 45 8.10 -6.04 0.09
C CYS A 45 6.89 -5.69 -0.78
N MET A 46 7.06 -4.71 -1.66
CA MET A 46 6.06 -4.35 -2.67
C MET A 46 6.72 -4.01 -4.00
N ILE A 47 6.00 -4.27 -5.10
CA ILE A 47 6.27 -3.68 -6.39
C ILE A 47 5.42 -2.42 -6.54
N MET A 48 5.99 -1.38 -7.14
CA MET A 48 5.36 -0.07 -7.28
C MET A 48 5.60 0.48 -8.68
N ARG A 49 4.58 1.13 -9.23
CA ARG A 49 4.67 1.83 -10.51
C ARG A 49 3.70 3.00 -10.54
N ASP A 50 4.17 4.14 -11.03
CA ASP A 50 3.29 5.26 -11.39
C ASP A 50 2.59 4.92 -12.73
N ASN A 51 1.27 5.10 -12.78
CA ASN A 51 0.51 4.90 -14.01
C ASN A 51 0.86 5.98 -15.04
N ALA A 52 0.59 5.68 -16.32
CA ALA A 52 0.85 6.59 -17.43
C ALA A 52 0.09 7.93 -17.33
N ASP A 53 -0.97 8.01 -16.50
CA ASP A 53 -1.67 9.26 -16.23
C ASP A 53 -0.85 10.26 -15.38
N GLY A 54 0.27 9.82 -14.79
CA GLY A 54 1.15 10.63 -13.94
C GLY A 54 0.54 11.01 -12.58
N GLU A 55 -0.71 10.63 -12.34
CA GLU A 55 -1.52 11.04 -11.21
C GLU A 55 -1.74 9.90 -10.23
N THR A 56 -1.74 8.67 -10.71
CA THR A 56 -1.99 7.48 -9.89
C THR A 56 -0.78 6.57 -9.80
N GLN A 57 -0.70 5.87 -8.68
CA GLN A 57 0.35 4.91 -8.40
C GLN A 57 -0.30 3.61 -7.92
N VAL A 58 0.17 2.50 -8.48
CA VAL A 58 -0.22 1.16 -8.04
C VAL A 58 0.90 0.54 -7.20
N GLN A 59 0.50 -0.15 -6.14
CA GLN A 59 1.38 -0.99 -5.35
C GLN A 59 0.78 -2.39 -5.25
N ILE A 60 1.60 -3.42 -5.45
CA ILE A 60 1.22 -4.80 -5.20
C ILE A 60 2.27 -5.40 -4.28
N GLY A 61 1.85 -5.90 -3.13
CA GLY A 61 2.81 -6.30 -2.10
C GLY A 61 2.33 -7.44 -1.24
N ILE A 62 3.23 -7.80 -0.32
CA ILE A 62 2.99 -8.84 0.66
C ILE A 62 3.19 -8.24 2.04
N ASP A 63 2.12 -8.23 2.83
CA ASP A 63 2.15 -7.97 4.25
C ASP A 63 2.27 -9.28 5.01
N ALA A 64 3.43 -9.52 5.61
CA ALA A 64 3.69 -10.75 6.37
C ALA A 64 3.02 -10.76 7.75
N THR A 65 2.49 -9.62 8.20
CA THR A 65 1.85 -9.44 9.50
C THR A 65 0.32 -9.55 9.42
N ALA A 66 -0.23 -9.58 8.20
CA ALA A 66 -1.67 -9.63 7.95
C ALA A 66 -2.14 -10.98 7.40
N ALA A 67 -3.44 -11.24 7.53
CA ALA A 67 -4.15 -12.32 6.84
C ALA A 67 -5.40 -11.74 6.15
N PRO A 68 -5.52 -11.84 4.81
CA PRO A 68 -4.56 -12.44 3.89
C PRO A 68 -3.30 -11.58 3.70
N ARG A 69 -2.22 -12.20 3.23
CA ARG A 69 -0.90 -11.56 3.12
C ARG A 69 -0.74 -10.70 1.87
N GLY A 70 -1.42 -11.00 0.77
CA GLY A 70 -1.32 -10.20 -0.46
C GLY A 70 -2.15 -8.92 -0.35
N TYR A 71 -1.68 -7.82 -0.95
CA TYR A 71 -2.48 -6.62 -1.11
C TYR A 71 -2.22 -5.93 -2.45
N LEU A 72 -3.25 -5.22 -2.93
CA LEU A 72 -3.15 -4.26 -4.03
C LEU A 72 -3.62 -2.90 -3.53
N ALA A 73 -2.81 -1.87 -3.69
CA ALA A 73 -3.17 -0.50 -3.38
C ALA A 73 -3.15 0.37 -4.63
N LEU A 74 -4.09 1.30 -4.69
CA LEU A 74 -4.14 2.34 -5.71
C LEU A 74 -4.22 3.69 -5.02
N TYR A 75 -3.27 4.54 -5.34
CA TYR A 75 -3.12 5.87 -4.77
C TYR A 75 -3.21 6.94 -5.85
N SER A 76 -3.63 8.13 -5.45
CA SER A 76 -3.73 9.32 -6.27
C SER A 76 -2.96 10.46 -5.60
N LYS A 77 -2.14 11.18 -6.38
CA LYS A 77 -1.50 12.44 -5.98
C LYS A 77 -2.51 13.59 -5.90
N LYS A 78 -3.65 13.47 -6.60
CA LYS A 78 -4.76 14.41 -6.50
C LYS A 78 -5.66 14.04 -5.33
N PRO A 79 -6.26 15.04 -4.65
CA PRO A 79 -7.29 14.80 -3.65
C PRO A 79 -8.39 13.90 -4.19
N THR A 80 -8.75 12.93 -3.38
CA THR A 80 -9.85 12.00 -3.61
C THR A 80 -11.00 12.35 -2.67
N LYS A 81 -12.12 11.63 -2.81
CA LYS A 81 -13.18 11.59 -1.79
C LYS A 81 -13.16 10.25 -1.05
N ILE A 82 -11.97 9.71 -0.81
CA ILE A 82 -11.79 8.46 -0.06
C ILE A 82 -11.38 8.82 1.36
N THR A 83 -12.16 8.39 2.34
CA THR A 83 -11.81 8.61 3.75
C THR A 83 -11.08 7.40 4.32
N ALA A 84 -10.20 7.65 5.31
CA ALA A 84 -9.49 6.56 5.97
C ALA A 84 -10.49 5.60 6.64
N GLY A 85 -10.36 4.30 6.35
CA GLY A 85 -11.26 3.25 6.83
C GLY A 85 -12.55 3.07 6.03
N GLU A 86 -12.84 3.92 5.04
CA GLU A 86 -14.01 3.75 4.16
C GLU A 86 -13.95 2.39 3.46
N LYS A 87 -15.06 1.65 3.45
CA LYS A 87 -15.17 0.39 2.71
C LYS A 87 -15.73 0.68 1.31
N ILE A 88 -14.98 0.29 0.28
CA ILE A 88 -15.31 0.55 -1.12
C ILE A 88 -15.43 -0.79 -1.83
N SER A 89 -16.58 -1.07 -2.44
CA SER A 89 -16.74 -2.25 -3.31
C SER A 89 -16.08 -1.97 -4.66
N VAL A 90 -15.16 -2.87 -5.05
CA VAL A 90 -14.33 -2.71 -6.24
C VAL A 90 -14.46 -3.93 -7.12
N VAL A 91 -14.54 -3.71 -8.43
CA VAL A 91 -14.38 -4.75 -9.45
C VAL A 91 -13.01 -4.59 -10.09
N PHE A 92 -12.26 -5.69 -10.14
CA PHE A 92 -10.97 -5.85 -10.79
C PHE A 92 -11.20 -6.69 -12.04
N ASP A 93 -11.08 -6.07 -13.22
CA ASP A 93 -11.18 -6.74 -14.51
C ASP A 93 -9.76 -6.91 -15.07
N VAL A 94 -9.26 -8.15 -15.09
CA VAL A 94 -7.93 -8.50 -15.58
C VAL A 94 -8.07 -9.15 -16.95
N ASP A 95 -7.84 -8.35 -18.00
CA ASP A 95 -8.11 -8.70 -19.42
C ASP A 95 -9.41 -9.52 -19.63
N GLY A 96 -10.52 -9.11 -19.02
CA GLY A 96 -11.83 -9.72 -19.16
C GLY A 96 -12.24 -10.67 -18.03
N GLU A 97 -11.30 -11.14 -17.21
CA GLU A 97 -11.62 -11.95 -16.02
C GLU A 97 -11.92 -11.06 -14.83
N LYS A 98 -13.03 -11.32 -14.12
CA LYS A 98 -13.57 -10.39 -13.14
C LYS A 98 -13.48 -10.92 -11.73
N TYR A 99 -12.87 -10.12 -10.87
CA TYR A 99 -12.79 -10.34 -9.45
C TYR A 99 -13.46 -9.18 -8.71
N THR A 100 -13.97 -9.46 -7.52
CA THR A 100 -14.56 -8.44 -6.64
C THR A 100 -13.86 -8.42 -5.30
N GLY A 101 -13.69 -7.23 -4.73
CA GLY A 101 -13.13 -7.08 -3.40
C GLY A 101 -13.67 -5.85 -2.68
N VAL A 102 -13.41 -5.77 -1.37
CA VAL A 102 -13.70 -4.59 -0.57
C VAL A 102 -12.37 -3.92 -0.24
N ALA A 103 -12.12 -2.79 -0.88
CA ALA A 103 -10.98 -1.95 -0.57
C ALA A 103 -11.27 -1.11 0.68
N LYS A 104 -10.22 -0.83 1.46
CA LYS A 104 -10.26 0.06 2.61
C LYS A 104 -9.52 1.35 2.27
N GLY A 105 -10.19 2.48 2.43
CA GLY A 105 -9.60 3.80 2.23
C GLY A 105 -8.43 4.05 3.19
N GLN A 106 -7.37 4.67 2.68
CA GLN A 106 -6.21 5.07 3.46
C GLN A 106 -5.50 6.26 2.80
N GLY A 107 -4.74 7.01 3.60
CA GLY A 107 -3.89 8.09 3.13
C GLY A 107 -2.45 7.87 3.55
N MET A 108 -1.53 8.41 2.77
CA MET A 108 -0.12 8.56 3.11
C MET A 108 0.31 9.98 2.70
N GLU A 109 1.46 10.45 3.14
CA GLU A 109 1.89 11.82 2.83
C GLU A 109 1.93 12.06 1.30
N GLY A 110 1.14 13.04 0.83
CA GLY A 110 1.03 13.37 -0.59
C GLY A 110 0.16 12.45 -1.44
N TYR A 111 -0.47 11.42 -0.86
CA TYR A 111 -1.34 10.49 -1.59
C TYR A 111 -2.60 10.10 -0.82
N GLU A 112 -3.70 10.00 -1.55
CA GLU A 112 -4.95 9.43 -1.06
C GLU A 112 -5.37 8.24 -1.91
N GLY A 113 -5.97 7.22 -1.29
CA GLY A 113 -6.32 6.02 -2.04
C GLY A 113 -6.98 4.96 -1.19
N ALA A 114 -6.89 3.72 -1.67
CA ALA A 114 -7.40 2.56 -0.97
C ALA A 114 -6.53 1.34 -1.28
N PHE A 115 -6.60 0.35 -0.40
CA PHE A 115 -5.99 -0.95 -0.62
C PHE A 115 -7.00 -2.08 -0.43
N VAL A 116 -6.80 -3.18 -1.14
CA VAL A 116 -7.55 -4.42 -0.99
C VAL A 116 -6.60 -5.54 -0.57
N PRO A 117 -6.85 -6.24 0.53
CA PRO A 117 -6.14 -7.48 0.84
C PRO A 117 -6.71 -8.63 0.00
N PHE A 118 -5.86 -9.53 -0.49
CA PHE A 118 -6.27 -10.67 -1.32
C PHE A 118 -5.47 -11.95 -1.02
N ASN A 119 -6.08 -13.11 -1.28
CA ASN A 119 -5.45 -14.44 -1.28
C ASN A 119 -5.92 -15.35 -2.43
N ASN A 120 -6.72 -14.83 -3.37
CA ASN A 120 -7.20 -15.60 -4.50
C ASN A 120 -6.03 -15.91 -5.46
N LEU A 121 -5.76 -17.21 -5.67
CA LEU A 121 -4.63 -17.67 -6.50
C LEU A 121 -4.80 -17.32 -7.97
N ASP A 122 -6.02 -17.40 -8.50
CA ASP A 122 -6.31 -17.05 -9.90
C ASP A 122 -6.07 -15.56 -10.12
N PHE A 123 -6.51 -14.71 -9.19
CA PHE A 123 -6.23 -13.28 -9.25
C PHE A 123 -4.72 -12.99 -9.25
N ILE A 124 -3.95 -13.68 -8.41
CA ILE A 124 -2.49 -13.54 -8.37
C ILE A 124 -1.85 -13.97 -9.70
N TYR A 125 -2.31 -15.11 -10.25
CA TYR A 125 -1.80 -15.62 -11.52
C TYR A 125 -2.12 -14.67 -12.67
N ASP A 126 -3.34 -14.15 -12.70
CA ASP A 126 -3.79 -13.20 -13.70
C ASP A 126 -3.01 -11.90 -13.64
N LEU A 127 -2.81 -11.33 -12.45
CA LEU A 127 -1.95 -10.15 -12.28
C LEU A 127 -0.54 -10.34 -12.84
N ALA A 128 0.01 -11.56 -12.72
CA ALA A 128 1.34 -11.87 -13.24
C ALA A 128 1.37 -12.04 -14.76
N LYS A 129 0.35 -12.68 -15.35
CA LYS A 129 0.40 -13.17 -16.74
C LYS A 129 -0.33 -12.29 -17.75
N LYS A 130 -1.33 -11.53 -17.31
CA LYS A 130 -2.13 -10.66 -18.17
C LYS A 130 -1.51 -9.26 -18.32
N LYS A 131 -2.15 -8.42 -19.13
CA LYS A 131 -1.58 -7.14 -19.62
C LYS A 131 -2.24 -5.93 -19.01
N ALA A 132 -3.53 -5.95 -18.74
CA ALA A 132 -4.22 -4.83 -18.13
C ALA A 132 -5.06 -5.26 -16.92
N LEU A 133 -5.04 -4.42 -15.90
CA LEU A 133 -6.00 -4.44 -14.80
C LEU A 133 -6.85 -3.17 -14.87
N THR A 134 -8.16 -3.32 -15.08
CA THR A 134 -9.12 -2.23 -15.00
C THR A 134 -9.82 -2.27 -13.64
N ILE A 135 -9.71 -1.18 -12.88
CA ILE A 135 -10.25 -1.03 -11.54
C ILE A 135 -11.47 -0.11 -11.60
N THR A 136 -12.63 -0.62 -11.20
CA THR A 136 -13.88 0.15 -11.19
C THR A 136 -14.55 0.13 -9.83
N SER A 137 -15.15 1.26 -9.46
CA SER A 137 -15.98 1.40 -8.26
C SER A 137 -17.10 2.40 -8.57
N LYS A 138 -18.29 2.16 -7.98
CA LYS A 138 -19.45 3.03 -8.16
C LYS A 138 -19.10 4.49 -7.80
N GLY A 139 -19.42 5.42 -8.70
CA GLY A 139 -19.23 6.86 -8.49
C GLY A 139 -17.77 7.33 -8.44
N ARG A 140 -16.81 6.47 -8.85
CA ARG A 140 -15.38 6.79 -8.86
C ARG A 140 -14.82 6.64 -10.28
N ARG A 141 -13.72 7.36 -10.55
CA ARG A 141 -13.00 7.26 -11.83
C ARG A 141 -12.51 5.83 -12.04
N THR A 142 -12.66 5.33 -13.27
CA THR A 142 -12.06 4.06 -13.69
C THR A 142 -10.56 4.25 -13.91
N VAL A 143 -9.75 3.32 -13.41
CA VAL A 143 -8.30 3.36 -13.56
C VAL A 143 -7.83 2.08 -14.25
N VAL A 144 -6.94 2.22 -15.23
CA VAL A 144 -6.33 1.10 -15.94
C VAL A 144 -4.85 1.06 -15.56
N VAL A 145 -4.40 -0.11 -15.11
CA VAL A 145 -3.02 -0.40 -14.74
C VAL A 145 -2.41 -1.31 -15.81
N ASP A 146 -1.24 -0.93 -16.33
CA ASP A 146 -0.44 -1.79 -17.20
C ASP A 146 0.33 -2.82 -16.35
N LEU A 147 -0.02 -4.10 -16.55
CA LEU A 147 0.58 -5.26 -15.89
C LEU A 147 1.79 -5.82 -16.65
N THR A 148 2.25 -5.16 -17.71
CA THR A 148 3.44 -5.58 -18.43
C THR A 148 4.64 -5.64 -17.48
N GLY A 149 5.27 -6.82 -17.43
CA GLY A 149 6.43 -7.10 -16.59
C GLY A 149 6.10 -7.61 -15.18
N THR A 150 4.82 -7.71 -14.79
CA THR A 150 4.44 -8.08 -13.41
C THR A 150 4.95 -9.46 -12.99
N ASP A 151 4.98 -10.48 -13.86
CA ASP A 151 5.57 -11.79 -13.50
C ASP A 151 7.05 -11.69 -13.07
N ASN A 152 7.85 -10.89 -13.77
CA ASN A 152 9.26 -10.68 -13.41
C ASN A 152 9.38 -9.82 -12.15
N ALA A 153 8.51 -8.83 -12.00
CA ALA A 153 8.44 -8.03 -10.78
C ALA A 153 8.04 -8.87 -9.56
N PHE A 154 7.14 -9.85 -9.71
CA PHE A 154 6.78 -10.78 -8.64
C PHE A 154 7.92 -11.75 -8.27
N LYS A 155 8.78 -12.12 -9.22
CA LYS A 155 10.00 -12.89 -8.91
C LYS A 155 10.96 -12.04 -8.04
N ALA A 156 11.25 -10.82 -8.48
CA ALA A 156 12.07 -9.87 -7.73
C ALA A 156 11.47 -9.51 -6.35
N LEU A 157 10.14 -9.42 -6.26
CA LEU A 157 9.42 -9.22 -5.00
C LEU A 157 9.72 -10.34 -4.00
N ARG A 158 9.70 -11.60 -4.43
CA ARG A 158 10.00 -12.75 -3.57
C ARG A 158 11.47 -12.79 -3.17
N GLU A 159 12.38 -12.42 -4.07
CA GLU A 159 13.81 -12.28 -3.77
C GLU A 159 14.05 -11.21 -2.70
N CYS A 160 13.38 -10.05 -2.83
CA CYS A 160 13.38 -9.01 -1.80
C CYS A 160 12.95 -9.56 -0.45
N GLN A 161 11.82 -10.28 -0.39
CA GLN A 161 11.34 -10.87 0.86
C GLN A 161 12.32 -11.89 1.44
N ALA A 162 12.96 -12.71 0.61
CA ALA A 162 13.95 -13.68 1.05
C ALA A 162 15.18 -13.00 1.66
N ALA A 163 15.57 -11.83 1.16
CA ALA A 163 16.66 -11.03 1.69
C ALA A 163 16.33 -10.28 2.99
N GLN A 164 15.05 -10.22 3.40
CA GLN A 164 14.62 -9.59 4.66
C GLN A 164 14.45 -10.58 5.82
N LYS A 165 14.77 -11.87 5.61
CA LYS A 165 14.64 -12.93 6.62
C LYS A 165 15.90 -13.10 7.45
#